data_AF-A0AAW6V1D2-F1
#
_entry.id   AF-A0AAW6V1D2-F1
#
_cell.length_a   1.000
_cell.length_b   1.000
_cell.length_c   1.000
_cell.angle_alpha   90.00
_cell.angle_beta   90.00
_cell.angle_gamma   90.00
#
_symmetry.space_group_name_H-M   'P 1'
#
loop_
_entity.id
_entity.type
_entity.pdbx_description
1 polymer ?
#
loop_
_entity_poly.entity_id
_entity_poly.type
_entity_poly.pdbx_seq_one_letter_code
_entity_poly.pdbx_strand_id
1 'polypeptide(L)' 'MKYFDIDSTVLMLLNGEVARHQIRSLRNSSKKQGYAERAAFFTEVLERYDALCKSRTK' A
#
# COMPACT_ATOMS: atom_id res chain seq x y z
N MET A 1 -14.67 -8.41 2.72
CA MET A 1 -13.58 -7.98 3.63
C MET A 1 -13.87 -6.55 4.06
N LYS A 2 -14.16 -6.29 5.34
CA LYS A 2 -14.80 -5.03 5.80
C LYS A 2 -13.83 -3.97 6.37
N TYR A 3 -12.51 -4.11 6.23
CA TYR A 3 -11.59 -3.31 7.06
C TYR A 3 -10.33 -2.75 6.41
N PHE A 4 -10.07 -2.99 5.12
CA PHE A 4 -8.92 -2.37 4.45
C PHE A 4 -9.35 -1.83 3.10
N ASP A 5 -9.62 -0.54 3.07
CA ASP A 5 -9.77 0.22 1.84
C ASP A 5 -8.41 0.77 1.40
N ILE A 6 -8.22 0.89 0.10
CA ILE A 6 -6.96 1.36 -0.49
C ILE A 6 -6.69 2.79 -0.03
N ASP A 7 -7.70 3.66 -0.06
CA ASP A 7 -7.53 5.08 0.27
C ASP A 7 -7.21 5.28 1.75
N SER A 8 -7.87 4.53 2.64
CA SER A 8 -7.51 4.51 4.06
C SER A 8 -6.06 4.11 4.29
N THR A 9 -5.57 3.09 3.56
CA THR A 9 -4.20 2.60 3.73
C THR A 9 -3.17 3.59 3.18
N VAL A 10 -3.50 4.27 2.08
CA VAL A 10 -2.70 5.37 1.53
C VAL A 10 -2.66 6.56 2.49
N LEU A 11 -3.77 6.91 3.14
CA LEU A 11 -3.81 7.96 4.16
C LEU A 11 -2.91 7.61 5.35
N MET A 12 -2.93 6.36 5.83
CA MET A 12 -2.02 5.91 6.90
C MET A 12 -0.54 6.03 6.50
N LEU A 13 -0.20 5.78 5.23
CA LEU A 13 1.15 6.01 4.72
C LEU A 13 1.52 7.51 4.67
N LEU A 14 0.59 8.37 4.24
CA LEU A 14 0.80 9.81 4.19
C LEU A 14 0.93 10.43 5.58
N ASN A 15 0.18 9.93 6.56
CA ASN A 15 0.22 10.35 7.95
C ASN A 15 1.44 9.79 8.72
N GLY A 16 2.18 8.84 8.13
CA GLY A 16 3.31 8.18 8.79
C GLY A 16 2.92 7.15 9.85
N GLU A 17 1.64 6.77 9.93
CA GLU A 17 1.13 5.73 10.83
C GLU A 17 1.63 4.33 10.42
N VAL A 18 1.83 4.14 9.12
CA VAL A 18 2.42 2.92 8.55
C VAL A 18 3.59 3.31 7.68
N ALA A 19 4.69 2.57 7.77
CA ALA A 19 5.86 2.81 6.95
C ALA A 19 5.77 2.07 5.60
N ARG A 20 6.25 2.70 4.53
CA ARG A 20 6.28 2.11 3.17
C ARG A 20 6.92 0.72 3.11
N HIS A 21 7.96 0.48 3.91
CA HIS A 21 8.65 -0.81 3.96
C HIS A 21 7.77 -1.93 4.56
N GLN A 22 6.86 -1.61 5.48
CA GLN A 22 5.92 -2.58 6.05
C GLN A 22 4.91 -3.04 4.99
N ILE A 23 4.35 -2.12 4.21
CA ILE A 23 3.45 -2.46 3.08
C ILE A 23 4.18 -3.30 2.02
N ARG A 24 5.43 -2.96 1.70
CA ARG A 24 6.26 -3.78 0.79
C ARG A 24 6.49 -5.20 1.32
N SER A 25 6.73 -5.34 2.62
CA SER A 25 6.90 -6.64 3.27
C SER A 25 5.60 -7.47 3.18
N LEU A 26 4.45 -6.87 3.52
CA LEU A 26 3.14 -7.51 3.44
C LEU A 26 2.79 -7.97 2.01
N ARG A 27 3.08 -7.12 1.02
CA ARG A 27 2.94 -7.48 -0.41
C ARG A 27 3.77 -8.70 -0.76
N ASN A 28 5.04 -8.71 -0.38
CA ASN A 28 5.96 -9.81 -0.72
C ASN A 28 5.55 -11.12 -0.01
N SER A 29 5.15 -11.05 1.26
CA SER A 29 4.60 -12.19 1.99
C SER A 29 3.32 -12.72 1.34
N SER A 30 2.42 -11.84 0.91
CA SER A 30 1.20 -12.21 0.19
C SER A 30 1.51 -12.91 -1.14
N LYS A 31 2.49 -12.41 -1.90
CA LYS A 31 2.98 -13.06 -3.13
C LYS A 31 3.54 -14.45 -2.84
N LYS A 32 4.39 -14.58 -1.81
CA LYS A 32 5.01 -15.87 -1.43
C LYS A 32 3.97 -16.91 -0.99
N GLN A 33 2.88 -16.47 -0.36
CA GLN A 33 1.80 -17.33 0.12
C GLN A 33 0.74 -17.62 -0.95
N GLY A 34 0.85 -17.05 -2.16
CA GLY A 34 -0.12 -17.26 -3.24
C GLY A 34 -1.39 -16.41 -3.11
N TYR A 35 -1.44 -15.42 -2.19
CA TYR A 35 -2.57 -14.50 -2.05
C TYR A 35 -2.48 -13.37 -3.10
N ALA A 36 -2.82 -13.69 -4.34
CA ALA A 36 -2.71 -12.78 -5.48
C ALA A 36 -3.51 -11.47 -5.30
N GLU A 37 -4.75 -11.56 -4.83
CA GLU A 37 -5.61 -10.38 -4.60
C GLU A 37 -5.04 -9.44 -3.52
N ARG A 38 -4.52 -10.01 -2.42
CA ARG A 38 -3.86 -9.22 -1.37
C ARG A 38 -2.57 -8.57 -1.88
N ALA A 39 -1.80 -9.28 -2.69
CA ALA A 39 -0.62 -8.71 -3.31
C ALA A 39 -0.96 -7.57 -4.28
N ALA A 40 -2.04 -7.69 -5.04
CA ALA A 40 -2.54 -6.63 -5.91
C ALA A 40 -2.98 -5.41 -5.10
N PHE A 41 -3.75 -5.60 -4.02
CA PHE A 41 -4.15 -4.54 -3.11
C PHE A 41 -2.95 -3.72 -2.60
N PHE A 42 -1.93 -4.37 -2.04
CA PHE A 42 -0.73 -3.67 -1.56
C PHE A 42 0.10 -3.03 -2.68
N THR A 43 -0.01 -3.54 -3.91
CA THR A 43 0.66 -2.93 -5.07
C THR A 43 -0.02 -1.61 -5.42
N GLU A 44 -1.35 -1.60 -5.51
CA GLU A 44 -2.13 -0.41 -5.81
C GLU A 44 -1.98 0.68 -4.73
N VAL A 45 -1.94 0.30 -3.44
CA VAL A 45 -1.65 1.22 -2.33
C VAL A 45 -0.30 1.92 -2.54
N LEU A 46 0.75 1.18 -2.90
CA LEU A 46 2.08 1.74 -3.10
C LEU A 46 2.13 2.64 -4.34
N GLU A 47 1.45 2.27 -5.41
CA GLU A 47 1.38 3.08 -6.64
C GLU A 47 0.65 4.41 -6.42
N ARG A 48 -0.48 4.40 -5.71
CA ARG A 48 -1.21 5.64 -5.35
C ARG A 48 -0.37 6.54 -4.45
N TYR A 49 0.28 5.96 -3.43
CA TYR A 49 1.17 6.71 -2.55
C TYR A 49 2.32 7.36 -3.33
N ASP A 50 2.99 6.60 -4.21
CA ASP A 50 4.10 7.11 -5.01
C ASP A 50 3.63 8.20 -6.00
N ALA A 51 2.44 8.07 -6.58
CA ALA A 51 1.84 9.09 -7.44
C ALA A 51 1.57 10.41 -6.68
N LEU A 52 1.04 10.32 -5.46
CA LEU A 52 0.80 11.49 -4.59
C LEU A 52 2.10 12.16 -4.12
N CYS A 53 3.13 11.36 -3.83
CA CYS A 53 4.45 11.90 -3.53
C CYS A 53 5.03 12.65 -4.73
N LYS A 54 4.93 12.09 -5.94
CA LYS A 54 5.40 12.75 -7.16
C LYS A 54 4.64 14.04 -7.47
N SER A 55 3.33 14.08 -7.26
CA SER A 55 2.53 15.29 -7.50
C SER A 55 2.84 16.42 -6.51
N ARG A 56 3.28 16.10 -5.29
CA ARG A 56 3.68 17.10 -4.28
C ARG A 56 5.03 17.76 -4.55
N THR A 57 5.88 17.15 -5.36
CA THR A 57 7.24 17.66 -5.65
C THR A 57 7.28 18.57 -6.90
N LYS A 58 6.15 18.83 -7.54
CA LYS A 58 6.00 19.75 -8.67
C LYS A 58 5.35 21.04 -8.22
#